data_AF-A0A1H8K7J1-F1
#
_entry.id   AF-A0A1H8K7J1-F1
#
_cell.length_a   1.000
_cell.length_b   1.000
_cell.length_c   1.000
_cell.angle_alpha   90.00
_cell.angle_beta   90.00
_cell.angle_gamma   90.00
#
_symmetry.space_group_name_H-M   'P 1'
#
loop_
_entity.id
_entity.type
_entity.pdbx_description
1 polymer ?
#
loop_
_entity_poly.entity_id
_entity_poly.type
_entity_poly.pdbx_seq_one_letter_code
_entity_poly.pdbx_strand_id
1 'polypeptide(L)'
;MRREIHSNYRLVITPDMYLRGKHGIAQVLLDEMAAAVRRHVDYVGTVAIQWDTKAVCSHCGGEWETVTADDLASGDYDGFVLGEPVCCEQASVEFRAGLSETGGAS
;
A
#
# COMPACT_ATOMS: atom_id res chain seq x y z
N MET A 1 -11.93 31.63 -27.54
CA MET A 1 -10.71 30.97 -28.07
C MET A 1 -10.10 30.16 -26.93
N ARG A 2 -10.05 28.83 -27.02
CA ARG A 2 -9.41 27.97 -26.01
C ARG A 2 -7.91 27.95 -26.28
N ARG A 3 -7.11 28.20 -25.26
CA ARG A 3 -5.66 28.03 -25.29
C ARG A 3 -5.27 27.08 -24.16
N GLU A 4 -4.49 26.06 -24.49
CA GLU A 4 -3.87 25.20 -23.50
C GLU A 4 -2.54 25.79 -23.05
N ILE A 5 -2.30 25.72 -21.75
CA ILE A 5 -1.03 26.09 -21.12
C ILE A 5 -0.55 24.83 -20.41
N HIS A 6 0.60 24.32 -20.83
CA HIS A 6 1.27 23.23 -20.15
C HIS A 6 2.23 23.80 -19.10
N SER A 7 2.24 23.19 -17.92
CA SER A 7 3.11 23.54 -16.80
C SER A 7 3.45 22.27 -16.02
N ASN A 8 4.44 22.34 -15.13
CA ASN A 8 4.88 21.21 -14.28
C ASN A 8 5.43 19.99 -15.06
N TYR A 9 6.38 20.24 -15.97
CA TYR A 9 7.07 19.17 -16.71
C TYR A 9 7.86 18.24 -15.76
N ARG A 10 7.74 16.93 -15.96
CA ARG A 10 8.43 15.90 -15.17
C ARG A 10 8.91 14.78 -16.09
N LEU A 11 10.12 14.28 -15.82
CA LEU A 11 10.63 13.03 -16.38
C LEU A 11 10.42 11.93 -15.34
N VAL A 12 9.75 10.83 -15.72
CA VAL A 12 9.53 9.67 -14.86
C VAL A 12 10.37 8.51 -15.39
N ILE A 13 11.18 7.94 -14.51
CA ILE A 13 12.05 6.80 -14.82
C ILE A 13 11.51 5.61 -14.03
N THR A 14 11.08 4.56 -14.73
CA THR A 14 10.69 3.30 -14.11
C THR A 14 11.86 2.33 -14.23
N PRO A 15 12.48 1.93 -13.12
CA PRO A 15 13.54 0.94 -13.15
C PRO A 15 12.99 -0.42 -13.60
N ASP A 16 13.74 -1.12 -14.44
CA ASP A 16 13.43 -2.50 -14.82
C ASP A 16 13.92 -3.45 -13.73
N MET A 17 13.13 -3.58 -12.66
CA MET A 17 13.46 -4.44 -11.52
C MET A 17 12.25 -5.24 -11.03
N TYR A 18 12.45 -6.53 -10.75
CA TYR A 18 11.44 -7.39 -10.15
C TYR A 18 11.87 -7.81 -8.73
N LEU A 19 11.52 -6.99 -7.74
CA LEU A 19 11.98 -7.13 -6.35
C LEU A 19 10.83 -7.31 -5.34
N ARG A 20 9.93 -8.27 -5.61
CA ARG A 20 8.77 -8.55 -4.75
C ARG A 20 9.21 -8.87 -3.31
N GLY A 21 8.74 -8.07 -2.35
CA GLY A 21 9.03 -8.24 -0.93
C GLY A 21 10.46 -7.88 -0.49
N LYS A 22 11.30 -7.36 -1.39
CA LYS A 22 12.70 -7.00 -1.10
C LYS A 22 12.90 -5.49 -0.99
N HIS A 23 12.08 -4.85 -0.16
CA HIS A 23 12.04 -3.38 -0.07
C HIS A 23 13.41 -2.75 0.22
N GLY A 24 14.17 -3.28 1.18
CA GLY A 24 15.49 -2.73 1.51
C GLY A 24 16.49 -2.80 0.35
N ILE A 25 16.46 -3.88 -0.44
CA ILE A 25 17.32 -4.01 -1.63
C ILE A 25 16.87 -3.02 -2.72
N ALA A 26 15.55 -2.89 -2.91
CA ALA A 26 15.00 -1.92 -3.86
C ALA A 26 15.39 -0.48 -3.49
N GLN A 27 15.34 -0.12 -2.20
CA GLN A 27 15.75 1.20 -1.72
C GLN A 27 17.21 1.51 -2.04
N VAL A 28 18.13 0.59 -1.71
CA VAL A 28 19.56 0.79 -1.99
C VAL A 28 19.82 1.00 -3.49
N LEU A 29 19.19 0.19 -4.35
CA LEU A 29 19.33 0.35 -5.81
C LEU A 29 18.75 1.67 -6.31
N LEU A 30 17.59 2.09 -5.79
CA LEU A 30 16.97 3.36 -6.15
C LEU A 30 17.83 4.55 -5.69
N ASP A 31 18.46 4.47 -4.54
CA ASP A 31 19.40 5.49 -4.05
C ASP A 31 20.64 5.60 -4.93
N GLU A 32 21.22 4.47 -5.35
CA GLU A 32 22.34 4.43 -6.29
C GLU A 32 21.97 5.05 -7.65
N MET A 33 20.79 4.70 -8.18
CA MET A 33 20.26 5.28 -9.41
C MET A 33 20.03 6.79 -9.26
N ALA A 34 19.42 7.23 -8.17
CA ALA A 34 19.17 8.65 -7.91
C ALA A 34 20.49 9.43 -7.82
N ALA A 35 21.51 8.85 -7.18
CA ALA A 35 22.84 9.44 -7.11
C ALA A 35 23.51 9.50 -8.49
N ALA A 36 23.35 8.47 -9.33
CA ALA A 36 23.86 8.48 -10.70
C ALA A 36 23.17 9.54 -11.57
N VAL A 37 21.84 9.67 -11.48
CA VAL A 37 21.08 10.71 -12.20
C VAL A 37 21.57 12.11 -11.81
N ARG A 38 21.71 12.39 -10.51
CA ARG A 38 22.22 13.68 -10.03
C ARG A 38 23.64 13.99 -10.50
N ARG A 39 24.48 12.97 -10.68
CA ARG A 39 25.88 13.15 -11.11
C ARG A 39 26.05 13.32 -12.62
N HIS A 40 25.20 12.67 -13.42
CA HIS A 40 25.45 12.50 -14.85
C HIS A 40 24.39 13.12 -15.75
N VAL A 41 23.28 13.61 -15.19
CA VAL A 41 22.22 14.27 -15.95
C VAL A 41 22.18 15.74 -15.56
N ASP A 42 22.46 16.60 -16.53
CA ASP A 42 22.39 18.04 -16.33
C ASP A 42 20.94 18.52 -16.14
N TYR A 43 20.78 19.70 -15.54
CA TYR A 43 19.49 20.36 -15.30
C TYR A 43 18.50 19.57 -14.42
N VAL A 44 19.00 18.69 -13.56
CA VAL A 44 18.20 17.99 -12.54
C VAL A 44 18.08 18.83 -11.29
N GLY A 45 16.91 19.42 -11.05
CA GLY A 45 16.62 20.14 -9.80
C GLY A 45 16.34 19.20 -8.62
N THR A 46 15.52 18.17 -8.86
CA THR A 46 15.11 17.20 -7.82
C THR A 46 15.06 15.79 -8.39
N VAL A 47 15.50 14.81 -7.61
CA VAL A 47 15.22 13.38 -7.83
C VAL A 47 14.44 12.88 -6.63
N ALA A 48 13.25 12.34 -6.88
CA ALA A 48 12.37 11.77 -5.86
C ALA A 48 12.19 10.28 -6.12
N ILE A 49 12.26 9.48 -5.06
CA ILE A 49 11.98 8.05 -5.07
C ILE A 49 10.59 7.86 -4.46
N GLN A 50 9.73 7.12 -5.14
CA GLN A 50 8.35 6.88 -4.71
C GLN A 50 8.03 5.39 -4.86
N TRP A 51 7.20 4.88 -3.97
CA TRP A 51 6.67 3.51 -4.02
C TRP A 51 5.28 3.47 -3.41
N ASP A 52 4.46 2.55 -3.91
CA ASP A 52 3.16 2.26 -3.32
C ASP A 52 3.31 1.23 -2.20
N THR A 53 2.47 1.36 -1.18
CA THR A 53 2.40 0.40 -0.08
C THR A 53 1.04 -0.28 -0.13
N LYS A 54 1.03 -1.60 0.04
CA LYS A 54 -0.20 -2.36 0.26
C LYS A 54 -0.10 -3.13 1.56
N ALA A 55 -1.19 -3.14 2.31
CA ALA A 55 -1.32 -4.01 3.48
C ALA A 55 -1.70 -5.41 2.99
N VAL A 56 -1.07 -6.43 3.57
CA VAL A 56 -1.35 -7.84 3.26
C VAL A 56 -1.52 -8.62 4.55
N CYS A 57 -2.35 -9.66 4.50
CA CYS A 57 -2.52 -10.58 5.61
C CYS A 57 -1.25 -11.41 5.84
N SER A 58 -0.79 -11.47 7.09
CA SER A 58 0.36 -12.27 7.49
C SER A 58 0.13 -13.78 7.35
N HIS A 59 -1.13 -14.22 7.40
CA HIS A 59 -1.50 -15.64 7.34
C HIS A 59 -1.60 -16.15 5.91
N CYS A 60 -2.37 -15.47 5.05
CA CYS A 60 -2.63 -15.92 3.68
C CYS A 60 -1.87 -15.16 2.60
N GLY A 61 -1.23 -14.03 2.92
CA GLY A 61 -0.54 -13.17 1.95
C GLY A 61 -1.48 -12.41 0.99
N GLY A 62 -2.80 -12.55 1.15
CA GLY A 62 -3.81 -11.78 0.44
C GLY A 62 -3.81 -10.31 0.82
N GLU A 63 -4.44 -9.46 0.03
CA GLU A 63 -4.61 -8.04 0.36
C GLU A 63 -5.42 -7.89 1.66
N TRP A 64 -5.04 -6.93 2.50
CA TRP A 64 -5.73 -6.70 3.76
C TRP A 64 -7.01 -5.90 3.50
N GLU A 65 -8.13 -6.58 3.59
CA GLU A 65 -9.47 -6.02 3.43
C GLU A 65 -10.28 -6.32 4.69
N THR A 66 -11.11 -5.36 5.09
CA THR A 66 -11.95 -5.44 6.28
C THR A 66 -13.39 -5.07 5.93
N VAL A 67 -14.35 -5.71 6.58
CA VAL A 67 -15.77 -5.39 6.44
C VAL A 67 -16.03 -3.92 6.79
N THR A 68 -16.66 -3.19 5.88
CA THR A 68 -17.05 -1.79 6.06
C THR A 68 -18.51 -1.67 6.51
N ALA A 69 -18.96 -0.44 6.83
CA ALA A 69 -20.36 -0.21 7.18
C ALA A 69 -21.30 -0.43 5.98
N ASP A 70 -20.84 -0.10 4.78
CA ASP A 70 -21.60 -0.29 3.55
C ASP A 70 -21.77 -1.79 3.23
N ASP A 71 -20.72 -2.58 3.47
CA ASP A 71 -20.73 -4.04 3.34
C ASP A 71 -21.75 -4.72 4.27
N LEU A 72 -21.91 -4.20 5.49
CA LEU A 72 -22.94 -4.69 6.42
C LEU A 72 -24.34 -4.25 6.00
N ALA A 73 -24.47 -3.04 5.45
CA ALA A 73 -25.75 -2.50 4.99
C ALA A 73 -26.26 -3.21 3.72
N SER A 74 -25.36 -3.69 2.85
CA SER A 74 -25.73 -4.49 1.68
C SER A 74 -26.15 -5.93 2.04
N GLY A 75 -25.72 -6.42 3.21
CA GLY A 75 -25.98 -7.78 3.68
C GLY A 75 -25.06 -8.83 3.06
N ASP A 76 -24.03 -8.41 2.31
CA ASP A 76 -23.07 -9.33 1.66
C ASP A 76 -22.18 -10.07 2.67
N TYR A 77 -22.06 -9.52 3.88
CA TYR A 77 -21.23 -10.04 4.98
C TYR A 77 -22.05 -10.38 6.22
N ASP A 78 -23.15 -11.12 6.05
CA ASP A 78 -23.95 -11.62 7.17
C ASP A 78 -23.10 -12.49 8.13
N GLY A 79 -23.22 -12.23 9.44
CA GLY A 79 -22.41 -12.88 10.48
C GLY A 79 -20.99 -12.35 10.67
N PHE A 80 -20.57 -11.32 9.93
CA PHE A 80 -19.36 -10.55 10.20
C PHE A 80 -19.66 -9.28 11.00
N VAL A 81 -18.62 -8.69 11.58
CA VAL A 81 -18.71 -7.39 12.27
C VAL A 81 -17.83 -6.33 11.60
N LEU A 82 -18.13 -5.06 11.86
CA LEU A 82 -17.39 -3.93 11.31
C LEU A 82 -15.89 -4.02 11.65
N GLY A 83 -15.04 -3.88 10.63
CA GLY A 83 -13.59 -3.95 10.76
C GLY A 83 -13.01 -5.37 10.77
N GLU A 84 -13.86 -6.40 10.71
CA GLU A 84 -13.40 -7.78 10.66
C GLU A 84 -12.67 -8.08 9.33
N PRO A 85 -11.46 -8.67 9.35
CA PRO A 85 -10.73 -8.98 8.14
C PRO A 85 -11.36 -10.14 7.36
N VAL A 86 -11.48 -9.97 6.03
CA VAL A 86 -12.16 -10.95 5.14
C VAL A 86 -11.20 -11.85 4.36
N CYS A 87 -9.91 -11.54 4.42
CA CYS A 87 -8.87 -12.19 3.61
C CYS A 87 -8.65 -13.69 3.89
N CYS A 88 -8.92 -14.16 5.11
CA CYS A 88 -8.89 -15.58 5.50
C CYS A 88 -9.53 -15.80 6.87
N GLU A 89 -9.99 -17.02 7.13
CA GLU A 89 -10.59 -17.41 8.41
C GLU A 89 -9.66 -17.18 9.62
N GLN A 90 -8.36 -17.45 9.49
CA GLN A 90 -7.40 -17.27 10.60
C GLN A 90 -7.35 -15.82 11.10
N ALA A 91 -7.30 -14.85 10.18
CA ALA A 91 -7.31 -13.43 10.51
C ALA A 91 -8.64 -13.02 11.17
N SER A 92 -9.77 -13.53 10.68
CA SER A 92 -11.10 -13.30 11.26
C SER A 92 -11.20 -13.87 12.69
N VAL A 93 -10.71 -15.09 12.91
CA VAL A 93 -10.68 -15.73 14.24
C VAL A 93 -9.83 -14.94 15.22
N GLU A 94 -8.62 -14.52 14.83
CA GLU A 94 -7.74 -13.70 15.69
C GLU A 94 -8.38 -12.35 16.03
N PHE A 95 -9.02 -11.70 15.06
CA PHE A 95 -9.75 -10.46 15.30
C PHE A 95 -10.88 -10.65 16.31
N ARG A 96 -11.70 -11.71 16.15
CA ARG A 96 -12.79 -12.04 17.08
C ARG A 96 -12.27 -12.38 18.48
N ALA A 97 -11.12 -13.06 18.58
CA ALA A 97 -10.48 -13.34 19.85
C ALA A 97 -10.02 -12.04 20.55
N GLY A 98 -9.48 -11.07 19.82
CA GLY A 98 -9.09 -9.77 20.39
C GLY A 98 -10.27 -8.94 20.93
N LEU A 99 -11.46 -9.08 20.34
CA LEU A 99 -12.68 -8.43 20.84
C LEU A 99 -13.15 -9.00 22.18
N SER A 100 -13.01 -10.29 22.41
CA SER A 100 -13.45 -10.91 23.67
C SER A 100 -12.54 -10.56 24.84
N GLU A 101 -11.25 -10.32 24.59
CA GLU A 101 -10.28 -9.89 25.62
C GLU A 101 -10.45 -8.42 26.04
N THR A 102 -10.91 -7.55 25.13
CA THR A 102 -11.12 -6.12 25.41
C THR A 102 -12.52 -5.81 25.97
N GLY A 103 -13.48 -6.73 25.85
CA GLY A 103 -14.84 -6.61 26.38
C GLY A 103 -15.01 -6.95 27.88
N GLY A 104 -13.93 -7.26 28.59
CA GLY A 104 -13.94 -7.69 30.00
C GLY A 104 -13.82 -6.59 31.07
N ALA A 105 -13.91 -5.31 30.69
CA ALA A 105 -13.86 -4.19 31.63
C ALA A 105 -15.17 -3.38 31.57
N SER A 106 -16.22 -3.86 32.24
CA SER A 106 -17.39 -3.07 32.65
C SER A 106 -18.04 -3.73 33.85
#